data_AF-A0A1H3NCE4-F1
#
_entry.id   AF-A0A1H3NCE4-F1
#
_cell.length_a   1.000
_cell.length_b   1.000
_cell.length_c   1.000
_cell.angle_alpha   90.00
_cell.angle_beta   90.00
_cell.angle_gamma   90.00
#
_symmetry.space_group_name_H-M   'P 1'
#
loop_
_entity.id
_entity.type
_entity.pdbx_description
1 polymer ?
#
loop_
_entity_poly.entity_id
_entity_poly.type
_entity_poly.pdbx_seq_one_letter_code
_entity_poly.pdbx_strand_id
1 'polypeptide(L)'
;MNALASRVREQNGGTFDRKDFLARADATTHCISPGKGGAPAFARDIRMSDDGLIYAGSVPLVADKHNPNPNREAVALCHFDLPPKEANLGRAGGSDYQNYYAPRAITSASRVLQGWSNPVEPSLDLERLKLDPMLIERNGLNLGGPGKVFSFIDTSKGGMHWTTLHNTRTEPSTVAPDIAPEPRALRADSPGHPDHAAFEMFHRAAQADGRWSQAEARNLAAAGLAAVKADAIVGANLTGVVIGKAVDGGANLIGYASPHGPAGPHHHLAIDAGNAAQAPAEKNLDRVEHLNRQPAQQQAPSPTQGPDEPLQGGPKMTL
;
A
#
# COMPACT_ATOMS: atom_id res chain seq x y z
N MET A 1 19.96 1.29 -6.99
CA MET A 1 21.32 0.70 -7.03
C MET A 1 22.43 1.75 -7.16
N ASN A 2 22.48 2.62 -8.18
CA ASN A 2 23.56 3.63 -8.30
C ASN A 2 23.72 4.54 -7.07
N ALA A 3 22.62 5.00 -6.47
CA ALA A 3 22.68 5.80 -5.23
C ALA A 3 23.31 5.03 -4.05
N LEU A 4 23.06 3.72 -3.95
CA LEU A 4 23.67 2.86 -2.94
C LEU A 4 25.17 2.69 -3.21
N ALA A 5 25.56 2.50 -4.48
CA ALA A 5 26.96 2.41 -4.87
C ALA A 5 27.74 3.69 -4.53
N SER A 6 27.16 4.87 -4.81
CA SER A 6 27.74 6.16 -4.40
C SER A 6 27.93 6.25 -2.88
N ARG A 7 26.94 5.81 -2.09
CA ARG A 7 27.04 5.82 -0.63
C ARG A 7 28.15 4.89 -0.11
N VAL A 8 28.26 3.70 -0.66
CA VAL A 8 29.33 2.74 -0.31
C VAL A 8 30.70 3.34 -0.64
N ARG A 9 30.83 4.00 -1.80
CA ARG A 9 32.06 4.66 -2.21
C ARG A 9 32.47 5.80 -1.26
N GLU A 10 31.52 6.66 -0.88
CA GLU A 10 31.76 7.74 0.09
C GLU A 10 32.21 7.20 1.46
N GLN A 11 31.59 6.10 1.92
CA GLN A 11 31.94 5.48 3.21
C GLN A 11 33.32 4.80 3.19
N ASN A 12 33.81 4.41 2.01
CA ASN A 12 35.09 3.72 1.82
C ASN A 12 36.17 4.65 1.23
N GLY A 13 36.15 5.95 1.59
CA GLY A 13 37.20 6.89 1.24
C GLY A 13 37.34 7.13 -0.27
N GLY A 14 36.24 7.06 -1.01
CA GLY A 14 36.21 7.27 -2.46
C GLY A 14 36.41 5.99 -3.30
N THR A 15 36.62 4.83 -2.67
CA THR A 15 36.79 3.55 -3.37
C THR A 15 35.50 2.75 -3.35
N PHE A 16 35.07 2.24 -4.50
CA PHE A 16 33.89 1.37 -4.56
C PHE A 16 34.23 -0.05 -4.08
N ASP A 17 33.53 -0.52 -3.05
CA ASP A 17 33.60 -1.92 -2.60
C ASP A 17 32.35 -2.68 -3.07
N ARG A 18 32.55 -3.57 -4.05
CA ARG A 18 31.47 -4.39 -4.61
C ARG A 18 30.87 -5.36 -3.59
N LYS A 19 31.66 -5.89 -2.65
CA LYS A 19 31.18 -6.84 -1.66
C LYS A 19 30.25 -6.16 -0.64
N ASP A 20 30.66 -4.98 -0.15
CA ASP A 20 29.82 -4.16 0.73
C ASP A 20 28.54 -3.70 0.03
N PHE A 21 28.65 -3.28 -1.24
CA PHE A 21 27.49 -2.96 -2.06
C PHE A 21 26.50 -4.13 -2.18
N LEU A 22 26.97 -5.33 -2.56
CA LEU A 22 26.11 -6.49 -2.77
C LEU A 22 25.42 -6.91 -1.47
N ALA A 23 26.13 -6.89 -0.33
CA ALA A 23 25.56 -7.22 0.97
C ALA A 23 24.43 -6.25 1.38
N ARG A 24 24.58 -4.96 1.11
CA ARG A 24 23.54 -3.95 1.40
C ARG A 24 22.39 -3.99 0.40
N ALA A 25 22.70 -4.28 -0.86
CA ALA A 25 21.71 -4.37 -1.93
C ALA A 25 20.77 -5.57 -1.72
N ASP A 26 21.30 -6.70 -1.24
CA ASP A 26 20.55 -7.94 -0.95
C ASP A 26 19.29 -7.70 -0.11
N ALA A 27 19.39 -6.86 0.92
CA ALA A 27 18.26 -6.54 1.79
C ALA A 27 17.19 -5.62 1.16
N THR A 28 17.44 -5.06 -0.03
CA THR A 28 16.63 -3.95 -0.58
C THR A 28 16.13 -4.17 -2.00
N THR A 29 16.56 -5.24 -2.68
CA THR A 29 16.11 -5.54 -4.04
C THR A 29 16.18 -7.03 -4.35
N HIS A 30 15.20 -7.52 -5.11
CA HIS A 30 15.18 -8.88 -5.67
C HIS A 30 16.20 -9.09 -6.81
N CYS A 31 16.91 -8.03 -7.24
CA CYS A 31 17.98 -8.14 -8.21
C CYS A 31 19.28 -8.73 -7.66
N ILE A 32 19.33 -9.03 -6.36
CA ILE A 32 20.43 -9.75 -5.72
C ILE A 32 19.89 -11.09 -5.24
N SER A 33 20.68 -12.15 -5.43
CA SER A 33 20.36 -13.50 -4.99
C SER A 33 21.63 -14.21 -4.50
N PRO A 34 21.51 -15.32 -3.74
CA PRO A 34 22.66 -16.13 -3.37
C PRO A 34 23.40 -16.65 -4.62
N GLY A 35 24.66 -16.26 -4.77
CA GLY A 35 25.56 -16.73 -5.82
C GLY A 35 26.28 -18.03 -5.45
N LYS A 36 27.30 -18.40 -6.24
CA LYS A 36 28.16 -19.57 -5.94
C LYS A 36 28.80 -19.41 -4.56
N GLY A 37 28.60 -20.40 -3.69
CA GLY A 37 29.09 -20.37 -2.31
C GLY A 37 28.24 -19.55 -1.33
N GLY A 38 27.02 -19.14 -1.72
CA GLY A 38 26.07 -18.44 -0.84
C GLY A 38 26.34 -16.94 -0.67
N ALA A 39 27.38 -16.39 -1.30
CA ALA A 39 27.66 -14.97 -1.29
C ALA A 39 26.65 -14.20 -2.17
N PRO A 40 26.14 -13.03 -1.76
CA PRO A 40 25.24 -12.23 -2.58
C PRO A 40 25.85 -11.90 -3.94
N ALA A 41 25.08 -12.09 -5.01
CA ALA A 41 25.46 -11.80 -6.38
C ALA A 41 24.25 -11.23 -7.14
N PHE A 42 24.48 -10.58 -8.27
CA PHE A 42 23.39 -10.18 -9.14
C PHE A 42 22.60 -11.43 -9.61
N ALA A 43 21.28 -11.39 -9.46
CA ALA A 43 20.39 -12.51 -9.77
C ALA A 43 20.25 -12.77 -11.28
N ARG A 44 20.57 -11.75 -12.09
CA ARG A 44 20.48 -11.73 -13.55
C ARG A 44 21.75 -11.13 -14.12
N ASP A 45 21.86 -11.04 -15.45
CA ASP A 45 23.01 -10.48 -16.20
C ASP A 45 23.14 -8.94 -16.06
N ILE A 46 22.96 -8.42 -14.84
CA ILE A 46 23.21 -7.03 -14.49
C ILE A 46 24.73 -6.81 -14.53
N ARG A 47 25.14 -5.93 -15.44
CA ARG A 47 26.51 -5.50 -15.65
C ARG A 47 26.72 -4.18 -14.91
N MET A 48 27.59 -4.23 -13.90
CA MET A 48 28.06 -3.06 -13.17
C MET A 48 29.52 -2.80 -13.54
N SER A 49 29.86 -1.54 -13.79
CA SER A 49 31.24 -1.10 -14.01
C SER A 49 32.10 -1.22 -12.74
N ASP A 50 33.40 -1.05 -12.89
CA ASP A 50 34.35 -1.15 -11.77
C ASP A 50 34.19 0.00 -10.75
N ASP A 51 33.67 1.15 -11.19
CA ASP A 51 33.36 2.31 -10.33
C ASP A 51 31.97 2.24 -9.67
N GLY A 52 31.26 1.12 -9.84
CA GLY A 52 30.00 0.84 -9.16
C GLY A 52 28.74 1.38 -9.85
N LEU A 53 28.85 1.80 -11.12
CA LEU A 53 27.72 2.34 -11.87
C LEU A 53 27.01 1.25 -12.69
N ILE A 54 25.69 1.26 -12.64
CA ILE A 54 24.80 0.48 -13.50
C ILE A 54 24.20 1.45 -14.52
N TYR A 55 24.58 1.29 -15.77
CA TYR A 55 24.10 2.15 -16.85
C TYR A 55 22.87 1.54 -17.53
N ALA A 56 21.82 2.35 -17.70
CA ALA A 56 20.66 2.00 -18.49
C ALA A 56 20.91 2.38 -19.96
N GLY A 57 21.56 1.49 -20.71
CA GLY A 57 21.67 1.60 -22.17
C GLY A 57 22.88 2.33 -22.76
N SER A 58 23.04 2.14 -24.07
CA SER A 58 23.88 2.82 -25.09
C SER A 58 25.34 3.20 -24.77
N VAL A 59 25.88 2.89 -23.60
CA VAL A 59 27.33 2.99 -23.37
C VAL A 59 27.99 1.80 -24.06
N PRO A 60 29.01 2.01 -24.92
CA PRO A 60 29.70 0.92 -25.63
C PRO A 60 30.29 -0.16 -24.70
N LEU A 61 30.49 0.18 -23.43
CA LEU A 61 31.01 -0.72 -22.39
C LEU A 61 30.00 -1.82 -21.99
N VAL A 62 28.71 -1.63 -22.25
CA VAL A 62 27.64 -2.49 -21.70
C VAL A 62 26.69 -2.99 -22.80
N ALA A 63 26.42 -2.18 -23.83
CA ALA A 63 25.52 -2.51 -24.93
C ALA A 63 26.20 -3.35 -26.03
N ASP A 64 25.51 -4.37 -26.54
CA ASP A 64 25.89 -5.05 -27.78
C ASP A 64 24.84 -4.79 -28.88
N LYS A 65 25.18 -5.12 -30.14
CA LYS A 65 24.30 -4.87 -31.30
C LYS A 65 22.93 -5.55 -31.20
N HIS A 66 22.81 -6.61 -30.38
CA HIS A 66 21.61 -7.44 -30.23
C HIS A 66 20.84 -7.11 -28.95
N ASN A 67 21.50 -6.52 -27.95
CA ASN A 67 20.90 -6.00 -26.73
C ASN A 67 21.49 -4.62 -26.35
N PRO A 68 20.87 -3.52 -26.81
CA PRO A 68 21.37 -2.19 -26.51
C PRO A 68 21.17 -1.74 -25.05
N ASN A 69 20.39 -2.48 -24.25
CA ASN A 69 19.98 -2.09 -22.90
C ASN A 69 19.99 -3.26 -21.88
N PRO A 70 21.07 -4.03 -21.72
CA PRO A 70 21.05 -5.29 -20.98
C PRO A 70 20.69 -5.10 -19.50
N ASN A 71 21.15 -4.02 -18.86
CA ASN A 71 20.80 -3.72 -17.48
C ASN A 71 19.32 -3.37 -17.28
N ARG A 72 18.69 -2.73 -18.28
CA ARG A 72 17.26 -2.41 -18.19
C ARG A 72 16.44 -3.70 -18.23
N GLU A 73 16.76 -4.58 -19.17
CA GLU A 73 16.09 -5.89 -19.30
C GLU A 73 16.37 -6.78 -18.08
N ALA A 74 17.61 -6.80 -17.58
CA ALA A 74 17.97 -7.57 -16.40
C ALA A 74 17.26 -7.07 -15.13
N VAL A 75 17.12 -5.75 -14.95
CA VAL A 75 16.35 -5.17 -13.83
C VAL A 75 14.86 -5.45 -14.00
N ALA A 76 14.33 -5.40 -15.23
CA ALA A 76 12.94 -5.75 -15.50
C ALA A 76 12.65 -7.20 -15.07
N LEU A 77 13.55 -8.14 -15.34
CA LEU A 77 13.44 -9.53 -14.91
C LEU A 77 13.45 -9.75 -13.39
N CYS A 78 13.89 -8.78 -12.58
CA CYS A 78 13.83 -8.90 -11.12
C CYS A 78 12.50 -8.40 -10.53
N HIS A 79 11.77 -7.56 -11.27
CA HIS A 79 10.69 -6.74 -10.70
C HIS A 79 9.37 -6.85 -11.46
N PHE A 80 9.43 -6.85 -12.79
CA PHE A 80 8.25 -6.76 -13.65
C PHE A 80 8.04 -8.05 -14.45
N ASP A 81 9.11 -8.63 -14.98
CA ASP A 81 9.06 -9.83 -15.81
C ASP A 81 9.21 -11.12 -14.98
N LEU A 82 8.73 -11.09 -13.74
CA LEU A 82 8.66 -12.27 -12.89
C LEU A 82 7.54 -13.20 -13.36
N PRO A 83 7.75 -14.53 -13.37
CA PRO A 83 6.69 -15.46 -13.73
C PRO A 83 5.53 -15.37 -12.73
N PRO A 84 4.31 -15.77 -13.11
CA PRO A 84 3.13 -15.56 -12.28
C PRO A 84 3.24 -16.13 -10.85
N LYS A 85 3.96 -17.25 -10.67
CA LYS A 85 4.20 -17.87 -9.36
C LYS A 85 5.06 -17.01 -8.43
N GLU A 86 5.98 -16.24 -8.98
CA GLU A 86 6.90 -15.38 -8.23
C GLU A 86 6.33 -13.98 -8.05
N ALA A 87 5.70 -13.43 -9.10
CA ALA A 87 5.05 -12.13 -9.06
C ALA A 87 3.83 -12.13 -8.12
N ASN A 88 3.08 -13.24 -8.12
CA ASN A 88 1.89 -13.46 -7.30
C ASN A 88 0.87 -12.29 -7.34
N LEU A 89 0.75 -11.64 -8.50
CA LEU A 89 -0.14 -10.49 -8.68
C LEU A 89 -1.57 -10.97 -8.96
N GLY A 90 -2.54 -10.06 -8.82
CA GLY A 90 -3.95 -10.36 -9.07
C GLY A 90 -4.72 -10.83 -7.84
N ARG A 91 -6.06 -10.69 -7.90
CA ARG A 91 -6.97 -11.04 -6.80
C ARG A 91 -6.86 -12.51 -6.37
N ALA A 92 -6.60 -13.41 -7.31
CA ALA A 92 -6.49 -14.84 -7.05
C ALA A 92 -5.07 -15.28 -6.68
N GLY A 93 -4.09 -14.36 -6.70
CA GLY A 93 -2.67 -14.71 -6.73
C GLY A 93 -2.30 -15.47 -8.02
N GLY A 94 -1.03 -15.43 -8.38
CA GLY A 94 -0.53 -16.20 -9.52
C GLY A 94 -0.73 -15.57 -10.90
N SER A 95 -0.80 -14.24 -11.02
CA SER A 95 -0.61 -13.50 -12.28
C SER A 95 0.76 -12.81 -12.30
N ASP A 96 1.24 -12.48 -13.50
CA ASP A 96 2.44 -11.66 -13.72
C ASP A 96 2.05 -10.20 -13.99
N TYR A 97 3.06 -9.34 -14.15
CA TYR A 97 2.85 -7.91 -14.31
C TYR A 97 2.04 -7.58 -15.57
N GLN A 98 2.41 -8.15 -16.72
CA GLN A 98 1.74 -7.89 -17.99
C GLN A 98 0.24 -8.22 -17.91
N ASN A 99 -0.09 -9.41 -17.42
CA ASN A 99 -1.46 -9.89 -17.35
C ASN A 99 -2.29 -9.23 -16.25
N TYR A 100 -1.65 -8.80 -15.17
CA TYR A 100 -2.30 -8.06 -14.09
C TYR A 100 -2.73 -6.66 -14.51
N TYR A 101 -1.93 -5.96 -15.31
CA TYR A 101 -2.23 -4.61 -15.76
C TYR A 101 -2.97 -4.55 -17.11
N ALA A 102 -2.91 -5.60 -17.93
CA ALA A 102 -3.59 -5.68 -19.22
C ALA A 102 -5.10 -5.37 -19.20
N PRO A 103 -5.90 -5.80 -18.19
CA PRO A 103 -7.32 -5.47 -18.12
C PRO A 103 -7.61 -3.97 -18.27
N ARG A 104 -6.76 -3.09 -17.71
CA ARG A 104 -6.97 -1.65 -17.83
C ARG A 104 -6.82 -1.16 -19.26
N ALA A 105 -5.76 -1.58 -19.95
CA ALA A 105 -5.51 -1.16 -21.33
C ALA A 105 -6.63 -1.65 -22.25
N ILE A 106 -7.07 -2.89 -22.07
CA ILE A 106 -8.15 -3.51 -22.84
C ILE A 106 -9.50 -2.84 -22.54
N THR A 107 -9.83 -2.57 -21.28
CA THR A 107 -11.02 -1.80 -20.90
C THR A 107 -11.03 -0.41 -21.55
N SER A 108 -9.89 0.29 -21.53
CA SER A 108 -9.76 1.60 -22.17
C SER A 108 -9.95 1.52 -23.69
N ALA A 109 -9.30 0.56 -24.36
CA ALA A 109 -9.46 0.35 -25.80
C ALA A 109 -10.91 0.02 -26.16
N SER A 110 -11.55 -0.88 -25.40
CA SER A 110 -12.96 -1.24 -25.58
C SER A 110 -13.88 -0.04 -25.49
N ARG A 111 -13.67 0.87 -24.54
CA ARG A 111 -14.49 2.09 -24.40
C ARG A 111 -14.30 3.07 -25.54
N VAL A 112 -13.06 3.24 -26.00
CA VAL A 112 -12.77 4.11 -27.14
C VAL A 112 -13.47 3.58 -28.39
N LEU A 113 -13.37 2.27 -28.65
CA LEU A 113 -13.97 1.64 -29.83
C LEU A 113 -15.51 1.64 -29.78
N GLN A 114 -16.13 1.51 -28.60
CA GLN A 114 -17.58 1.64 -28.44
C GLN A 114 -18.11 3.02 -28.86
N GLY A 115 -17.28 4.06 -28.83
CA GLY A 115 -17.67 5.41 -29.26
C GLY A 115 -17.63 5.61 -30.78
N TRP A 116 -17.16 4.65 -31.56
CA TRP A 116 -16.98 4.79 -33.01
C TRP A 116 -18.19 4.23 -33.76
N SER A 117 -18.64 4.95 -34.78
CA SER A 117 -19.75 4.51 -35.65
C SER A 117 -19.38 3.30 -36.51
N ASN A 118 -18.12 3.20 -36.91
CA ASN A 118 -17.53 2.04 -37.61
C ASN A 118 -16.22 1.66 -36.90
N PRO A 119 -16.29 0.83 -35.83
CA PRO A 119 -15.11 0.45 -35.08
C PRO A 119 -14.15 -0.38 -35.95
N VAL A 120 -12.86 -0.08 -35.86
CA VAL A 120 -11.82 -0.91 -36.47
C VAL A 120 -11.66 -2.21 -35.69
N GLU A 121 -11.28 -3.28 -36.37
CA GLU A 121 -10.96 -4.56 -35.76
C GLU A 121 -9.56 -4.50 -35.14
N PRO A 122 -9.44 -4.55 -33.80
CA PRO A 122 -8.13 -4.49 -33.16
C PRO A 122 -7.35 -5.77 -33.44
N SER A 123 -6.03 -5.62 -33.61
CA SER A 123 -5.08 -6.72 -33.74
C SER A 123 -4.03 -6.63 -32.64
N LEU A 124 -3.73 -7.73 -31.96
CA LEU A 124 -2.77 -7.81 -30.87
C LEU A 124 -1.86 -9.03 -31.06
N ASP A 125 -0.56 -8.86 -30.79
CA ASP A 125 0.38 -9.97 -30.74
C ASP A 125 0.51 -10.44 -29.29
N LEU A 126 -0.29 -11.44 -28.90
CA LEU A 126 -0.34 -11.91 -27.51
C LEU A 126 0.99 -12.49 -27.04
N GLU A 127 1.71 -13.22 -27.90
CA GLU A 127 3.00 -13.81 -27.57
C GLU A 127 4.05 -12.72 -27.32
N ARG A 128 4.16 -11.73 -28.22
CA ARG A 128 5.10 -10.62 -28.05
C ARG A 128 4.76 -9.76 -26.83
N LEU A 129 3.48 -9.56 -26.55
CA LEU A 129 3.02 -8.81 -25.38
C LEU A 129 3.03 -9.65 -24.08
N LYS A 130 3.33 -10.95 -24.17
CA LYS A 130 3.30 -11.91 -23.06
C LYS A 130 1.94 -11.94 -22.35
N LEU A 131 0.86 -11.85 -23.14
CA LEU A 131 -0.51 -11.81 -22.63
C LEU A 131 -1.18 -13.19 -22.74
N ASP A 132 -1.80 -13.60 -21.66
CA ASP A 132 -2.62 -14.81 -21.53
C ASP A 132 -4.07 -14.38 -21.27
N PRO A 133 -5.00 -14.65 -22.23
CA PRO A 133 -6.42 -14.36 -22.08
C PRO A 133 -7.03 -14.85 -20.77
N MET A 134 -6.64 -16.04 -20.29
CA MET A 134 -7.17 -16.61 -19.06
C MET A 134 -6.73 -15.81 -17.84
N LEU A 135 -5.47 -15.37 -17.81
CA LEU A 135 -4.97 -14.56 -16.70
C LEU A 135 -5.60 -13.17 -16.70
N ILE A 136 -5.77 -12.56 -17.87
CA ILE A 136 -6.45 -11.26 -18.03
C ILE A 136 -7.88 -11.32 -17.46
N GLU A 137 -8.66 -12.32 -17.89
CA GLU A 137 -10.02 -12.50 -17.41
C GLU A 137 -10.05 -12.79 -15.91
N ARG A 138 -9.15 -13.63 -15.40
CA ARG A 138 -9.07 -13.94 -13.96
C ARG A 138 -8.72 -12.71 -13.10
N ASN A 139 -7.97 -11.76 -13.66
CA ASN A 139 -7.62 -10.50 -12.98
C ASN A 139 -8.76 -9.48 -12.93
N GLY A 140 -9.89 -9.75 -13.60
CA GLY A 140 -11.08 -8.90 -13.56
C GLY A 140 -11.07 -7.87 -14.69
N LEU A 141 -11.60 -8.28 -15.84
CA LEU A 141 -11.80 -7.43 -17.01
C LEU A 141 -13.18 -6.75 -16.95
N ASN A 142 -13.19 -5.43 -17.11
CA ASN A 142 -14.41 -4.62 -17.10
C ASN A 142 -14.71 -4.10 -18.52
N LEU A 143 -15.70 -4.68 -19.18
CA LEU A 143 -16.13 -4.29 -20.54
C LEU A 143 -17.49 -3.57 -20.53
N GLY A 144 -17.94 -3.09 -19.37
CA GLY A 144 -19.19 -2.35 -19.22
C GLY A 144 -20.38 -3.17 -18.74
N GLY A 145 -20.15 -4.39 -18.22
CA GLY A 145 -21.17 -5.18 -17.52
C GLY A 145 -21.27 -6.64 -17.97
N PRO A 146 -22.13 -7.43 -17.32
CA PRO A 146 -22.29 -8.86 -17.59
C PRO A 146 -22.58 -9.15 -19.07
N GLY A 147 -21.95 -10.19 -19.62
CA GLY A 147 -22.13 -10.61 -21.01
C GLY A 147 -21.45 -9.74 -22.08
N LYS A 148 -20.79 -8.64 -21.69
CA LYS A 148 -19.98 -7.85 -22.62
C LYS A 148 -18.68 -8.58 -22.96
N VAL A 149 -18.26 -8.45 -24.21
CA VAL A 149 -17.06 -9.09 -24.76
C VAL A 149 -16.22 -8.09 -25.56
N PHE A 150 -14.94 -8.39 -25.68
CA PHE A 150 -13.98 -7.65 -26.48
C PHE A 150 -13.25 -8.63 -27.41
N SER A 151 -13.49 -8.50 -28.71
CA SER A 151 -12.92 -9.38 -29.73
C SER A 151 -11.82 -8.68 -30.50
N PHE A 152 -10.76 -9.42 -30.82
CA PHE A 152 -9.60 -8.94 -31.56
C PHE A 152 -8.95 -10.09 -32.34
N ILE A 153 -8.08 -9.73 -33.29
CA ILE A 153 -7.27 -10.68 -34.05
C ILE A 153 -5.93 -10.87 -33.34
N ASP A 154 -5.62 -12.09 -32.92
CA ASP A 154 -4.30 -12.47 -32.42
C ASP A 154 -3.36 -12.71 -33.61
N THR A 155 -2.29 -11.92 -33.68
CA THR A 155 -1.26 -12.00 -34.72
C THR A 155 -0.01 -12.76 -34.32
N SER A 156 -0.03 -13.43 -33.15
CA SER A 156 1.07 -14.26 -32.66
C SER A 156 1.50 -15.28 -33.72
N LYS A 157 2.80 -15.55 -33.80
CA LYS A 157 3.41 -16.49 -34.75
C LYS A 157 3.09 -16.23 -36.23
N GLY A 158 2.69 -15.01 -36.58
CA GLY A 158 2.28 -14.64 -37.93
C GLY A 158 0.91 -15.20 -38.35
N GLY A 159 0.13 -15.73 -37.39
CA GLY A 159 -1.24 -16.16 -37.61
C GLY A 159 -2.23 -14.99 -37.62
N MET A 160 -3.50 -15.31 -37.87
CA MET A 160 -4.63 -14.39 -37.68
C MET A 160 -5.75 -15.19 -37.00
N HIS A 161 -5.74 -15.19 -35.67
CA HIS A 161 -6.67 -15.99 -34.88
C HIS A 161 -7.67 -15.09 -34.15
N TRP A 162 -8.96 -15.30 -34.41
CA TRP A 162 -10.00 -14.59 -33.67
C TRP A 162 -9.98 -15.00 -32.20
N THR A 163 -9.82 -14.00 -31.33
CA THR A 163 -9.81 -14.17 -29.87
C THR A 163 -10.85 -13.24 -29.24
N THR A 164 -11.51 -13.73 -28.20
CA THR A 164 -12.55 -12.98 -27.48
C THR A 164 -12.28 -13.05 -25.99
N LEU A 165 -12.32 -11.88 -25.35
CA LEU A 165 -12.26 -11.73 -23.91
C LEU A 165 -13.64 -11.38 -23.35
N HIS A 166 -13.93 -11.88 -22.16
CA HIS A 166 -15.22 -11.72 -21.50
C HIS A 166 -15.12 -10.77 -20.31
N ASN A 167 -16.21 -10.03 -20.08
CA ASN A 167 -16.36 -9.25 -18.86
C ASN A 167 -16.42 -10.19 -17.65
N THR A 168 -15.41 -10.15 -16.81
CA THR A 168 -15.34 -10.93 -15.56
C THR A 168 -15.52 -10.07 -14.31
N ARG A 169 -15.59 -8.74 -14.45
CA ARG A 169 -15.83 -7.82 -13.33
C ARG A 169 -17.33 -7.55 -13.15
N THR A 170 -17.84 -7.77 -11.95
CA THR A 170 -19.24 -7.49 -11.59
C THR A 170 -19.49 -6.03 -11.19
N GLU A 171 -18.45 -5.33 -10.73
CA GLU A 171 -18.54 -3.93 -10.28
C GLU A 171 -17.80 -2.99 -11.25
N PRO A 172 -18.38 -1.82 -11.61
CA PRO A 172 -17.72 -0.83 -12.45
C PRO A 172 -16.63 -0.12 -11.67
N SER A 173 -15.42 -0.67 -11.66
CA SER A 173 -14.23 0.08 -11.24
C SER A 173 -13.32 0.35 -12.44
N THR A 174 -12.91 1.61 -12.54
CA THR A 174 -12.07 2.19 -13.59
C THR A 174 -10.59 2.27 -13.19
N VAL A 175 -10.26 1.82 -11.99
CA VAL A 175 -8.96 2.07 -11.38
C VAL A 175 -8.04 0.88 -11.59
N ALA A 176 -6.80 1.13 -12.04
CA ALA A 176 -5.76 0.09 -12.00
C ALA A 176 -5.52 -0.32 -10.55
N PRO A 177 -5.30 -1.61 -10.30
CA PRO A 177 -5.26 -2.12 -8.94
C PRO A 177 -4.12 -1.52 -8.08
N ASP A 178 -3.07 -0.93 -8.68
CA ASP A 178 -1.97 -0.26 -7.95
C ASP A 178 -1.76 1.23 -8.29
N ILE A 179 -2.54 1.83 -9.22
CA ILE A 179 -2.42 3.26 -9.58
C ILE A 179 -3.54 4.10 -8.95
N ALA A 180 -4.50 3.46 -8.27
CA ALA A 180 -5.12 4.18 -7.18
C ALA A 180 -3.95 4.54 -6.25
N PRO A 181 -3.72 5.81 -5.87
CA PRO A 181 -3.17 5.99 -4.53
C PRO A 181 -4.11 5.16 -3.67
N GLU A 182 -3.63 4.06 -3.08
CA GLU A 182 -4.33 3.55 -1.91
C GLU A 182 -4.54 4.80 -1.08
N PRO A 183 -5.79 5.19 -0.77
CA PRO A 183 -6.00 6.24 0.19
C PRO A 183 -5.22 5.72 1.38
N ARG A 184 -4.02 6.27 1.64
CA ARG A 184 -3.35 6.04 2.90
C ARG A 184 -4.44 6.43 3.86
N ALA A 185 -4.95 5.44 4.59
CA ALA A 185 -6.03 5.68 5.52
C ALA A 185 -5.59 6.94 6.27
N LEU A 186 -6.37 8.02 6.14
CA LEU A 186 -6.05 9.26 6.82
C LEU A 186 -5.96 8.85 8.28
N ARG A 187 -4.74 8.84 8.80
CA ARG A 187 -4.44 8.47 10.19
C ARG A 187 -4.27 9.77 10.96
N ALA A 188 -4.32 9.67 12.28
CA ALA A 188 -4.23 10.85 13.14
C ALA A 188 -2.98 11.73 12.95
N ASP A 189 -1.90 11.22 12.36
CA ASP A 189 -0.72 12.02 12.02
C ASP A 189 -0.88 12.87 10.74
N SER A 190 -2.04 12.82 10.09
CA SER A 190 -2.34 13.55 8.85
C SER A 190 -3.24 14.77 9.09
N PRO A 191 -2.95 15.96 8.53
CA PRO A 191 -3.70 17.20 8.78
C PRO A 191 -5.21 17.19 8.54
N GLY A 192 -5.71 16.28 7.69
CA GLY A 192 -7.14 16.15 7.40
C GLY A 192 -7.90 15.20 8.33
N HIS A 193 -7.24 14.60 9.32
CA HIS A 193 -7.86 13.62 10.22
C HIS A 193 -8.54 14.30 11.42
N PRO A 194 -9.74 13.87 11.87
CA PRO A 194 -10.43 14.46 13.01
C PRO A 194 -9.59 14.47 14.31
N ASP A 195 -8.79 13.42 14.54
CA ASP A 195 -7.91 13.34 15.72
C ASP A 195 -6.56 14.05 15.54
N HIS A 196 -6.33 14.73 14.42
CA HIS A 196 -5.02 15.34 14.13
C HIS A 196 -4.64 16.42 15.14
N ALA A 197 -5.61 17.22 15.59
CA ALA A 197 -5.35 18.25 16.59
C ALA A 197 -4.81 17.64 17.90
N ALA A 198 -5.39 16.52 18.34
CA ALA A 198 -4.94 15.82 19.54
C ALA A 198 -3.57 15.16 19.33
N PHE A 199 -3.34 14.53 18.17
CA PHE A 199 -2.03 14.00 17.79
C PHE A 199 -0.93 15.07 17.87
N GLU A 200 -1.19 16.26 17.30
CA GLU A 200 -0.26 17.39 17.30
C GLU A 200 0.02 17.93 18.70
N MET A 201 -0.92 17.86 19.64
CA MET A 201 -0.67 18.23 21.03
C MET A 201 0.38 17.33 21.68
N PHE A 202 0.27 16.01 21.48
CA PHE A 202 1.28 15.08 21.97
C PHE A 202 2.62 15.23 21.26
N HIS A 203 2.59 15.42 19.93
CA HIS A 203 3.79 15.60 19.14
C HIS A 203 4.57 16.85 19.56
N ARG A 204 3.89 17.99 19.76
CA ARG A 204 4.51 19.22 20.26
C ARG A 204 5.07 19.07 21.67
N ALA A 205 4.37 18.37 22.57
CA ALA A 205 4.88 18.10 23.92
C ALA A 205 6.18 17.26 23.88
N ALA A 206 6.23 16.25 23.00
CA ALA A 206 7.44 15.43 22.80
C ALA A 206 8.59 16.24 22.19
N GLN A 207 8.32 17.10 21.20
CA GLN A 207 9.35 17.95 20.60
C GLN A 207 9.89 19.01 21.58
N ALA A 208 9.02 19.60 22.40
CA ALA A 208 9.40 20.61 23.38
C ALA A 208 10.31 20.06 24.49
N ASP A 209 10.22 18.76 24.80
CA ASP A 209 11.09 18.08 25.75
C ASP A 209 12.53 17.89 25.21
N GLY A 210 12.73 17.93 23.89
CA GLY A 210 14.04 18.01 23.24
C GLY A 210 14.92 16.76 23.31
N ARG A 211 14.49 15.71 24.04
CA ARG A 211 15.24 14.45 24.18
C ARG A 211 14.99 13.43 23.07
N TRP A 212 13.92 13.61 22.30
CA TRP A 212 13.43 12.62 21.33
C TRP A 212 13.73 13.05 19.91
N SER A 213 14.15 12.11 19.06
CA SER A 213 14.23 12.32 17.62
C SER A 213 12.83 12.52 17.02
N GLN A 214 12.77 13.00 15.77
CA GLN A 214 11.49 13.20 15.07
C GLN A 214 10.67 11.90 14.96
N ALA A 215 11.34 10.77 14.75
CA ALA A 215 10.68 9.46 14.67
C ALA A 215 10.13 9.02 16.05
N GLU A 216 10.92 9.21 17.11
CA GLU A 216 10.51 8.88 18.48
C GLU A 216 9.37 9.79 18.97
N ALA A 217 9.42 11.09 18.65
CA ALA A 217 8.34 12.02 18.95
C ALA A 217 7.03 11.63 18.26
N ARG A 218 7.10 11.16 17.00
CA ARG A 218 5.94 10.62 16.27
C ARG A 218 5.40 9.34 16.91
N ASN A 219 6.27 8.42 17.31
CA ASN A 219 5.90 7.19 18.01
C ASN A 219 5.18 7.48 19.35
N LEU A 220 5.75 8.39 20.14
CA LEU A 220 5.18 8.91 21.38
C LEU A 220 3.81 9.53 21.18
N ALA A 221 3.66 10.39 20.16
CA ALA A 221 2.41 11.04 19.86
C ALA A 221 1.30 10.06 19.49
N ALA A 222 1.62 9.07 18.67
CA ALA A 222 0.68 8.01 18.31
C ALA A 222 0.26 7.18 19.53
N ALA A 223 1.21 6.80 20.39
CA ALA A 223 0.93 6.03 21.61
C ALA A 223 0.08 6.82 22.62
N GLY A 224 0.41 8.10 22.86
CA GLY A 224 -0.32 8.98 23.77
C GLY A 224 -1.76 9.19 23.33
N LEU A 225 -1.96 9.44 22.03
CA LEU A 225 -3.29 9.57 21.46
C LEU A 225 -4.10 8.27 21.59
N ALA A 226 -3.52 7.12 21.25
CA ALA A 226 -4.19 5.83 21.37
C ALA A 226 -4.60 5.52 22.82
N ALA A 227 -3.76 5.90 23.79
CA ALA A 227 -4.03 5.71 25.21
C ALA A 227 -5.18 6.62 25.69
N VAL A 228 -5.11 7.92 25.39
CA VAL A 228 -6.14 8.88 25.80
C VAL A 228 -7.48 8.58 25.15
N LYS A 229 -7.49 8.17 23.87
CA LYS A 229 -8.72 7.82 23.17
C LYS A 229 -9.39 6.55 23.73
N ALA A 230 -8.61 5.65 24.32
CA ALA A 230 -9.15 4.48 25.01
C ALA A 230 -9.73 4.81 26.39
N ASP A 231 -9.42 5.99 26.94
CA ASP A 231 -9.97 6.48 28.20
C ASP A 231 -11.20 7.37 27.95
N ALA A 232 -12.34 7.00 28.51
CA ALA A 232 -13.61 7.69 28.25
C ALA A 232 -13.63 9.14 28.80
N ILE A 233 -12.88 9.43 29.86
CA ILE A 233 -12.94 10.72 30.56
C ILE A 233 -11.94 11.69 29.95
N VAL A 234 -10.68 11.25 29.79
CA VAL A 234 -9.61 12.07 29.20
C VAL A 234 -9.79 12.20 27.70
N GLY A 235 -10.24 11.13 27.02
CA GLY A 235 -10.43 11.11 25.56
C GLY A 235 -11.46 12.12 25.06
N ALA A 236 -12.59 12.26 25.76
CA ALA A 236 -13.65 13.19 25.38
C ALA A 236 -13.32 14.66 25.69
N ASN A 237 -12.36 14.92 26.59
CA ASN A 237 -12.14 16.25 27.18
C ASN A 237 -10.67 16.66 27.21
N LEU A 238 -9.83 16.10 26.33
CA LEU A 238 -8.39 16.36 26.31
C LEU A 238 -8.13 17.87 26.22
N THR A 239 -7.54 18.42 27.27
CA THR A 239 -7.29 19.86 27.42
C THR A 239 -5.83 20.21 27.17
N GLY A 240 -4.92 19.28 27.48
CA GLY A 240 -3.49 19.51 27.29
C GLY A 240 -2.67 18.23 27.39
N VAL A 241 -1.41 18.34 26.98
CA VAL A 241 -0.41 17.28 27.08
C VAL A 241 0.88 17.86 27.62
N VAL A 242 1.50 17.15 28.55
CA VAL A 242 2.81 17.49 29.11
C VAL A 242 3.69 16.24 29.22
N ILE A 243 5.01 16.43 29.26
CA ILE A 243 5.96 15.38 29.65
C ILE A 243 6.41 15.64 31.08
N GLY A 244 6.17 14.67 31.94
CA GLY A 244 6.56 14.68 33.35
C GLY A 244 7.62 13.63 33.66
N LYS A 245 8.17 13.69 34.88
CA LYS A 245 9.03 12.64 35.42
C LYS A 245 8.21 11.69 36.27
N ALA A 246 8.41 10.40 36.07
CA ALA A 246 7.90 9.32 36.90
C ALA A 246 8.69 9.22 38.22
N VAL A 247 8.14 8.48 39.19
CA VAL A 247 8.71 8.31 40.53
C VAL A 247 10.05 7.55 40.49
N ASP A 248 10.22 6.68 39.50
CA ASP A 248 11.46 5.93 39.23
C ASP A 248 12.49 6.72 38.39
N GLY A 249 12.20 7.99 38.08
CA GLY A 249 13.04 8.83 37.23
C GLY A 249 12.81 8.67 35.73
N GLY A 250 11.89 7.78 35.32
CA GLY A 250 11.45 7.64 33.93
C GLY A 250 10.71 8.88 33.41
N ALA A 251 10.52 8.98 32.09
CA ALA A 251 9.70 10.04 31.50
C ALA A 251 8.30 9.51 31.21
N ASN A 252 7.28 10.28 31.61
CA ASN A 252 5.89 9.95 31.31
C ASN A 252 5.27 11.03 30.41
N LEU A 253 4.60 10.59 29.36
CA LEU A 253 3.77 11.46 28.53
C LEU A 253 2.35 11.46 29.11
N ILE A 254 1.87 12.63 29.49
CA ILE A 254 0.65 12.79 30.28
C ILE A 254 -0.36 13.63 29.50
N GLY A 255 -1.44 13.01 29.07
CA GLY A 255 -2.63 13.73 28.59
C GLY A 255 -3.56 14.03 29.75
N TYR A 256 -4.12 15.23 29.82
CA TYR A 256 -5.05 15.60 30.88
C TYR A 256 -6.29 16.32 30.36
N ALA A 257 -7.38 16.12 31.09
CA ALA A 257 -8.66 16.78 30.89
C ALA A 257 -9.01 17.64 32.12
N SER A 258 -9.40 18.89 31.85
CA SER A 258 -9.76 19.88 32.85
C SER A 258 -11.15 20.46 32.54
N PRO A 259 -12.22 19.65 32.62
CA PRO A 259 -13.56 20.09 32.21
C PRO A 259 -14.11 21.27 33.04
N HIS A 260 -13.58 21.47 34.26
CA HIS A 260 -13.94 22.57 35.17
C HIS A 260 -12.89 23.69 35.22
N GLY A 261 -11.99 23.76 34.23
CA GLY A 261 -10.94 24.78 34.14
C GLY A 261 -9.73 24.52 35.05
N PRO A 262 -8.80 25.49 35.16
CA PRO A 262 -7.48 25.28 35.79
C PRO A 262 -7.51 25.04 37.31
N ALA A 263 -8.60 25.40 37.99
CA ALA A 263 -8.75 25.26 39.45
C ALA A 263 -9.63 24.06 39.86
N GLY A 264 -10.16 23.32 38.89
CA GLY A 264 -11.01 22.15 39.11
C GLY A 264 -10.21 20.84 39.16
N PRO A 265 -10.88 19.71 39.47
CA PRO A 265 -10.25 18.41 39.43
C PRO A 265 -9.78 18.06 38.00
N HIS A 266 -8.55 17.55 37.90
CA HIS A 266 -7.94 17.13 36.64
C HIS A 266 -7.96 15.61 36.52
N HIS A 267 -8.44 15.11 35.39
CA HIS A 267 -8.26 13.72 35.01
C HIS A 267 -7.02 13.61 34.14
N HIS A 268 -6.16 12.64 34.43
CA HIS A 268 -4.92 12.47 33.69
C HIS A 268 -4.69 11.01 33.36
N LEU A 269 -4.05 10.78 32.23
CA LEU A 269 -3.57 9.49 31.79
C LEU A 269 -2.10 9.63 31.44
N ALA A 270 -1.26 8.83 32.09
CA ALA A 270 0.17 8.79 31.86
C ALA A 270 0.54 7.51 31.11
N ILE A 271 1.43 7.63 30.13
CA ILE A 271 2.12 6.50 29.51
C ILE A 271 3.63 6.62 29.68
N ASP A 272 4.31 5.49 29.78
CA ASP A 272 5.77 5.43 29.80
C ASP A 272 6.32 5.87 28.44
N ALA A 273 7.05 6.98 28.43
CA ALA A 273 7.58 7.58 27.21
C ALA A 273 8.76 6.77 26.64
N GLY A 274 9.58 6.14 27.49
CA GLY A 274 10.72 5.34 27.03
C GLY A 274 10.27 4.15 26.17
N ASN A 275 9.30 3.41 26.66
CA ASN A 275 8.70 2.27 25.95
C ASN A 275 7.89 2.72 24.74
N ALA A 276 7.10 3.79 24.89
CA ALA A 276 6.26 4.29 23.80
C ALA A 276 7.07 4.85 22.61
N ALA A 277 8.23 5.46 22.86
CA ALA A 277 9.12 5.96 21.81
C ALA A 277 9.68 4.85 20.91
N GLN A 278 9.84 3.64 21.43
CA GLN A 278 10.38 2.47 20.70
C GLN A 278 9.30 1.71 19.91
N ALA A 279 8.02 1.92 20.21
CA ALA A 279 6.93 1.27 19.49
C ALA A 279 6.65 2.00 18.16
N PRO A 280 6.60 1.30 17.01
CA PRO A 280 6.28 1.94 15.73
C PRO A 280 4.93 2.67 15.77
N ALA A 281 4.91 3.93 15.33
CA ALA A 281 3.71 4.77 15.34
C ALA A 281 2.53 4.13 14.60
N GLU A 282 2.79 3.39 13.51
CA GLU A 282 1.77 2.74 12.68
C GLU A 282 0.84 1.85 13.51
N LYS A 283 1.40 1.08 14.45
CA LYS A 283 0.63 0.18 15.32
C LYS A 283 -0.36 0.95 16.20
N ASN A 284 0.05 2.09 16.73
CA ASN A 284 -0.79 2.91 17.61
C ASN A 284 -1.79 3.76 16.82
N LEU A 285 -1.40 4.25 15.63
CA LEU A 285 -2.31 4.93 14.72
C LEU A 285 -3.42 3.98 14.24
N ASP A 286 -3.10 2.74 13.90
CA ASP A 286 -4.11 1.74 13.55
C ASP A 286 -5.06 1.45 14.72
N ARG A 287 -4.54 1.43 15.95
CA ARG A 287 -5.37 1.31 17.16
C ARG A 287 -6.33 2.49 17.32
N VAL A 288 -5.89 3.71 17.02
CA VAL A 288 -6.77 4.91 17.02
C VAL A 288 -7.93 4.73 16.03
N GLU A 289 -7.65 4.22 14.83
CA GLU A 289 -8.68 3.96 13.83
C GLU A 289 -9.67 2.87 14.27
N HIS A 290 -9.20 1.83 14.96
CA HIS A 290 -10.08 0.83 15.54
C HIS A 290 -11.00 1.41 16.62
N LEU A 291 -10.47 2.27 17.50
CA LEU A 291 -11.25 2.96 18.54
C LEU A 291 -12.30 3.91 17.94
N ASN A 292 -11.99 4.56 16.81
CA ASN A 292 -12.96 5.40 16.08
C ASN A 292 -14.17 4.62 15.55
N ARG A 293 -14.00 3.35 15.20
CA ARG A 293 -15.07 2.51 14.62
C ARG A 293 -15.98 1.87 15.67
N GLN A 294 -15.52 1.70 16.91
CA GLN A 294 -16.28 1.02 17.96
C GLN A 294 -17.60 1.72 18.34
N PRO A 295 -17.67 3.06 18.50
CA PRO A 295 -18.92 3.75 18.78
C PRO A 295 -19.90 3.74 17.60
N ALA A 296 -19.39 3.81 16.36
CA ALA A 296 -20.20 3.85 15.14
C ALA A 296 -21.00 2.56 14.88
N GLN A 297 -20.56 1.42 15.41
CA GLN A 297 -21.27 0.15 15.30
C GLN A 297 -22.38 -0.04 16.35
N GLN A 298 -22.39 0.75 17.43
CA GLN A 298 -23.38 0.66 18.51
C GLN A 298 -24.59 1.59 18.30
N GLN A 299 -24.56 2.48 17.30
CA GLN A 299 -25.63 3.44 17.00
C GLN A 299 -26.43 3.12 15.72
N ALA A 300 -26.29 1.93 15.14
CA ALA A 300 -27.19 1.51 14.07
C ALA A 300 -28.61 1.34 14.64
N PRO A 301 -29.61 2.13 14.19
CA PRO A 301 -30.98 1.98 14.69
C PRO A 301 -31.51 0.59 14.30
N SER A 302 -32.03 -0.13 15.30
CA SER A 302 -32.84 -1.33 15.07
C SER A 302 -33.97 -0.99 14.08
N PRO A 303 -34.24 -1.82 13.05
CA PRO A 303 -35.35 -1.56 12.14
C PRO A 303 -36.66 -1.56 12.93
N THR A 304 -37.34 -0.41 12.94
CA THR A 304 -38.69 -0.25 13.44
C THR A 304 -39.61 -1.19 12.66
N GLN A 305 -40.19 -2.19 13.32
CA GLN A 305 -41.25 -3.03 12.76
C GLN A 305 -42.45 -2.13 12.43
N GLY A 306 -42.75 -1.97 11.14
CA GLY A 306 -43.99 -1.35 10.68
C GLY A 306 -45.18 -2.28 10.91
N PRO A 307 -46.35 -1.76 11.31
CA PRO A 307 -47.59 -2.51 11.38
C PRO A 307 -48.26 -2.52 10.00
N ASP A 308 -48.58 -3.70 9.47
CA ASP A 308 -49.84 -4.03 8.79
C ASP A 308 -49.72 -5.37 8.07
N GLU A 309 -50.37 -6.40 8.61
CA GLU A 309 -50.88 -7.52 7.81
C GLU A 309 -52.39 -7.65 8.09
N PRO A 310 -53.26 -7.61 7.07
CA PRO A 310 -54.71 -7.60 7.24
C PRO A 310 -55.30 -9.00 7.49
N LEU A 311 -56.41 -8.98 8.22
CA LEU A 311 -57.28 -10.11 8.56
C LEU A 311 -57.65 -11.01 7.36
N GLN A 312 -57.56 -12.34 7.55
CA GLN A 312 -58.55 -13.25 6.98
C GLN A 312 -58.64 -14.60 7.73
N GLY A 313 -59.84 -14.89 8.27
CA GLY A 313 -60.33 -16.27 8.47
C GLY A 313 -60.43 -16.81 9.90
N GLY A 314 -61.53 -16.51 10.60
CA GLY A 314 -62.09 -17.44 11.61
C GLY A 314 -62.69 -18.71 10.94
N PRO A 315 -63.45 -19.61 11.60
CA PRO A 315 -64.06 -19.57 12.95
C PRO A 315 -63.75 -20.89 13.76
N LYS A 316 -64.16 -21.17 15.01
CA LYS A 316 -65.51 -21.23 15.60
C LYS A 316 -65.43 -21.40 17.14
N MET A 317 -66.53 -20.95 17.75
CA MET A 317 -67.05 -21.12 19.12
C MET A 317 -66.59 -22.33 19.95
N THR A 318 -66.48 -22.10 21.26
CA THR A 318 -67.27 -22.85 22.26
C THR A 318 -67.43 -22.06 23.57
N LEU A 319 -68.70 -21.98 24.01
CA LEU A 319 -69.26 -21.71 25.34
C LEU A 319 -69.07 -20.33 25.98
#